data_AF-A0A1M7YS82-F1
#
_entry.id   AF-A0A1M7YS82-F1
#
_cell.length_a   1.000
_cell.length_b   1.000
_cell.length_c   1.000
_cell.angle_alpha   90.00
_cell.angle_beta   90.00
_cell.angle_gamma   90.00
#
_symmetry.space_group_name_H-M   'P 1'
#
loop_
_entity.id
_entity.type
_entity.pdbx_description
1 polymer ?
#
loop_
_entity_poly.entity_id
_entity_poly.type
_entity_poly.pdbx_seq_one_letter_code
_entity_poly.pdbx_strand_id
1 'polypeptide(L)'
;MSLAKSSKDSHRVPLKPQAVPPKVPTSFSELHVPKVVMENLLVKHLAAYPKSDLLELVKLMAISSHMLKELLEDLRAKSLVEIFQPDKASASGHVRFALSEAGQQEADAAFVKDAYLGPAPVSLHDYDQMVSQQDVRLNDITRPDVEHALKEVIGAVRMIPLLGPAINSGRALLLYGDAGTGKTFVATRILNSLNTSVFVPYAVYAAGNIIKVFSQQHHKRVVSEDDEVKSLSFKEQYDKRWVLCERPNIQVGGELTMDMLEVNHSEHNRVWLAPLQMMANNGILVIDDLGRQPMPVATLLNRWIVPMEYFFDHLSLPNGQQITIPFILTLAFSTNLDPEGIADPAFLRRLGYKIHFHPLLQDEYHTLWEKTTHHRSLRLGETSFETLIKLHQTHQVGFYPCLPKDLVGISRDIIVFEEAPPVITPEIIGQAWAVYFTDDGNGGSKR
;
A
#
# COMPACT_ATOMS: atom_id res chain seq x y z
N MET A 1 25.91 5.95 -43.01
CA MET A 1 26.38 5.57 -41.66
C MET A 1 25.59 6.39 -40.64
N SER A 2 24.46 5.86 -40.19
CA SER A 2 23.61 6.45 -39.15
C SER A 2 23.80 5.60 -37.90
N LEU A 3 24.58 6.10 -36.94
CA LEU A 3 24.77 5.46 -35.65
C LEU A 3 23.51 5.63 -34.81
N ALA A 4 22.89 4.49 -34.53
CA ALA A 4 21.78 4.33 -33.62
C ALA A 4 22.13 4.95 -32.26
N LYS A 5 21.25 5.85 -31.79
CA LYS A 5 21.22 6.26 -30.39
C LYS A 5 20.90 5.02 -29.56
N SER A 6 21.90 4.54 -28.83
CA SER A 6 21.78 3.59 -27.73
C SER A 6 20.58 3.95 -26.86
N SER A 7 19.69 2.98 -26.68
CA SER A 7 18.56 3.01 -25.76
C SER A 7 19.10 3.18 -24.34
N LYS A 8 19.10 4.42 -23.86
CA LYS A 8 19.22 4.71 -22.42
C LYS A 8 18.10 3.94 -21.72
N ASP A 9 18.44 3.20 -20.67
CA ASP A 9 17.51 2.69 -19.66
C ASP A 9 16.54 3.79 -19.25
N SER A 10 15.35 3.79 -19.85
CA SER A 10 14.26 4.68 -19.50
C SER A 10 13.51 4.01 -18.37
N HIS A 11 13.94 4.21 -17.12
CA HIS A 11 13.15 4.73 -15.99
C HIS A 11 13.95 4.72 -14.68
N ARG A 12 13.65 5.73 -13.86
CA ARG A 12 14.52 6.39 -12.87
C ARG A 12 14.36 5.78 -11.48
N VAL A 13 15.36 5.03 -11.03
CA VAL A 13 15.79 5.12 -9.63
C VAL A 13 16.67 6.38 -9.57
N PRO A 14 16.29 7.43 -8.83
CA PRO A 14 15.24 7.50 -7.80
C PRO A 14 13.84 7.89 -8.31
N LEU A 15 12.80 7.41 -7.61
CA LEU A 15 11.40 7.81 -7.81
C LEU A 15 11.24 9.33 -7.65
N LYS A 16 10.47 9.96 -8.53
CA LYS A 16 10.19 11.39 -8.46
C LYS A 16 8.89 11.65 -7.68
N PRO A 17 8.86 12.58 -6.71
CA PRO A 17 7.61 13.00 -6.08
C PRO A 17 6.61 13.51 -7.11
N GLN A 18 5.35 13.06 -7.02
CA GLN A 18 4.26 13.49 -7.91
C GLN A 18 3.86 14.95 -7.64
N ALA A 19 3.87 15.37 -6.38
CA ALA A 19 3.53 16.73 -5.96
C ALA A 19 4.76 17.50 -5.47
N VAL A 20 4.59 18.82 -5.34
CA VAL A 20 5.59 19.68 -4.70
C VAL A 20 5.71 19.28 -3.22
N PRO A 21 6.93 19.19 -2.66
CA PRO A 21 7.09 18.84 -1.25
C PRO A 21 6.32 19.79 -0.32
N PRO A 22 5.65 19.27 0.73
CA PRO A 22 4.88 20.09 1.65
C PRO A 22 5.78 21.09 2.39
N LYS A 23 5.33 22.33 2.48
CA LYS A 23 6.06 23.41 3.15
C LYS A 23 6.08 23.18 4.66
N VAL A 24 7.24 23.41 5.28
CA VAL A 24 7.38 23.32 6.74
C VAL A 24 6.57 24.46 7.39
N PRO A 25 5.58 24.15 8.25
CA PRO A 25 4.80 25.17 8.93
C PRO A 25 5.68 25.93 9.94
N THR A 26 5.52 27.26 9.97
CA THR A 26 6.29 28.14 10.85
C THR A 26 5.48 28.72 12.01
N SER A 27 4.16 28.57 11.97
CA SER A 27 3.22 29.11 12.96
C SER A 27 2.07 28.13 13.25
N PHE A 28 1.40 28.27 14.41
CA PHE A 28 0.21 27.46 14.73
C PHE A 28 -0.94 27.67 13.75
N SER A 29 -1.08 28.88 13.18
CA SER A 29 -2.07 29.16 12.15
C SER A 29 -1.85 28.33 10.89
N GLU A 30 -0.59 28.12 10.48
CA GLU A 30 -0.24 27.30 9.31
C GLU A 30 -0.42 25.80 9.54
N LEU A 31 -0.52 25.33 10.79
CA LEU A 31 -0.83 23.93 11.07
C LEU A 31 -2.27 23.58 10.71
N HIS A 32 -3.18 24.57 10.68
CA HIS A 32 -4.63 24.39 10.54
C HIS A 32 -5.21 23.36 11.53
N VAL A 33 -4.55 23.18 12.68
CA VAL A 33 -4.94 22.29 13.77
C VAL A 33 -4.97 23.12 15.06
N PRO A 34 -6.01 22.99 15.92
CA PRO A 34 -6.10 23.76 17.15
C PRO A 34 -4.89 23.54 18.07
N LYS A 35 -4.36 24.63 18.63
CA LYS A 35 -3.18 24.59 19.52
C LYS A 35 -3.35 23.62 20.71
N VAL A 36 -4.55 23.54 21.28
CA VAL A 36 -4.89 22.58 22.36
C VAL A 36 -4.62 21.12 21.96
N VAL A 37 -4.79 20.75 20.69
CA VAL A 37 -4.48 19.39 20.22
C VAL A 37 -2.97 19.15 20.27
N MET A 38 -2.16 20.17 20.00
CA MET A 38 -0.69 20.09 20.12
C MET A 38 -0.25 20.05 21.59
N GLU A 39 -0.88 20.83 22.48
CA GLU A 39 -0.65 20.75 23.92
C GLU A 39 -0.94 19.34 24.46
N ASN A 40 -2.09 18.76 24.10
CA ASN A 40 -2.47 17.40 24.47
C ASN A 40 -1.49 16.35 23.94
N LEU A 41 -1.00 16.53 22.71
CA LEU A 41 0.00 15.62 22.14
C LEU A 41 1.36 15.76 22.85
N LEU A 42 1.76 16.98 23.23
CA LEU A 42 3.01 17.24 23.94
C LEU A 42 3.01 16.61 25.35
N VAL A 43 1.92 16.72 26.11
CA VAL A 43 1.83 16.06 27.43
C VAL A 43 1.89 14.53 27.27
N LYS A 44 1.26 13.96 26.24
CA LYS A 44 1.36 12.52 25.94
C LYS A 44 2.80 12.09 25.62
N HIS A 45 3.55 12.88 24.84
CA HIS A 45 4.97 12.61 24.57
C HIS A 45 5.83 12.70 25.82
N LEU A 46 5.62 13.69 26.69
CA LEU A 46 6.38 13.83 27.94
C LEU A 46 6.05 12.74 28.97
N ALA A 47 4.82 12.22 28.97
CA ALA A 47 4.44 11.06 29.78
C ALA A 47 5.12 9.77 29.29
N ALA A 48 5.13 9.55 27.97
CA ALA A 48 5.73 8.36 27.36
C ALA A 48 7.27 8.40 27.38
N TYR A 49 7.85 9.60 27.24
CA TYR A 49 9.29 9.86 27.21
C TYR A 49 9.65 10.96 28.22
N PRO A 50 9.73 10.62 29.52
CA PRO A 50 10.06 11.58 30.56
C PRO A 50 11.47 12.13 30.42
N LYS A 51 11.68 13.39 30.83
CA LYS A 51 12.99 14.09 30.81
C LYS A 51 13.54 14.28 29.40
N SER A 52 12.67 14.39 28.40
CA SER A 52 13.09 14.72 27.03
C SER A 52 13.59 16.15 26.89
N ASP A 53 14.55 16.33 25.98
CA ASP A 53 15.00 17.66 25.58
C ASP A 53 14.20 18.22 24.39
N LEU A 54 14.42 19.49 24.06
CA LEU A 54 13.69 20.16 22.98
C LEU A 54 13.92 19.49 21.60
N LEU A 55 15.13 18.98 21.34
CA LEU A 55 15.47 18.39 20.05
C LEU A 55 14.79 17.03 19.88
N GLU A 56 14.70 16.24 20.95
CA GLU A 56 13.92 15.01 20.99
C GLU A 56 12.44 15.28 20.72
N LEU A 57 11.85 16.28 21.39
CA LEU A 57 10.45 16.65 21.18
C LEU A 57 10.17 17.14 19.74
N VAL A 58 11.10 17.90 19.14
CA VAL A 58 11.02 18.30 17.72
C VAL A 58 10.98 17.08 16.81
N LYS A 59 11.80 16.06 17.06
CA LYS A 59 11.81 14.81 16.28
C LYS A 59 10.52 14.02 16.46
N LEU A 60 10.01 13.94 17.69
CA LEU A 60 8.80 13.18 18.03
C LEU A 60 7.53 13.82 17.45
N MET A 61 7.37 15.14 17.56
CA MET A 61 6.18 15.87 17.12
C MET A 61 6.29 16.42 15.69
N ALA A 62 7.48 16.45 15.10
CA ALA A 62 7.72 16.95 13.74
C ALA A 62 7.24 18.41 13.50
N ILE A 63 7.26 19.25 14.54
CA ILE A 63 6.96 20.68 14.45
C ILE A 63 8.19 21.52 14.82
N SER A 64 8.19 22.80 14.43
CA SER A 64 9.32 23.69 14.66
C SER A 64 9.64 23.87 16.15
N SER A 65 10.93 24.07 16.45
CA SER A 65 11.40 24.30 17.83
C SER A 65 10.80 25.55 18.47
N HIS A 66 10.46 26.58 17.67
CA HIS A 66 9.76 27.77 18.14
C HIS A 66 8.37 27.43 18.67
N MET A 67 7.57 26.70 17.89
CA MET A 67 6.22 26.28 18.31
C MET A 67 6.29 25.40 19.57
N LEU A 68 7.26 24.48 19.64
CA LEU A 68 7.43 23.65 20.84
C LEU A 68 7.81 24.45 22.09
N LYS A 69 8.66 25.46 21.98
CA LYS A 69 8.98 26.35 23.11
C LYS A 69 7.74 27.07 23.62
N GLU A 70 6.90 27.59 22.71
CA GLU A 70 5.65 28.25 23.07
C GLU A 70 4.71 27.30 23.83
N LEU A 71 4.54 26.06 23.35
CA LEU A 71 3.72 25.05 24.06
C LEU A 71 4.30 24.70 25.44
N LEU A 72 5.62 24.55 25.55
CA LEU A 72 6.27 24.27 26.83
C LEU A 72 6.11 25.43 27.82
N GLU A 73 6.16 26.67 27.35
CA GLU A 73 5.90 27.86 28.17
C GLU A 73 4.46 27.90 28.68
N ASP A 74 3.48 27.60 27.82
CA ASP A 74 2.06 27.53 28.19
C ASP A 74 1.80 26.41 29.21
N LEU A 75 2.34 25.22 28.98
CA LEU A 75 2.19 24.09 29.91
C LEU A 75 2.89 24.36 31.25
N ARG A 76 4.02 25.08 31.24
CA ARG A 76 4.70 25.51 32.47
C ARG A 76 3.89 26.56 33.22
N ALA A 77 3.27 27.52 32.52
CA ALA A 77 2.38 28.50 33.13
C ALA A 77 1.16 27.85 33.78
N LYS A 78 0.71 26.70 33.26
CA LYS A 78 -0.34 25.84 33.84
C LYS A 78 0.17 24.87 34.93
N SER A 79 1.45 24.93 35.30
CA SER A 79 2.11 24.00 36.25
C SER A 79 2.04 22.52 35.86
N LEU A 80 1.93 22.21 34.56
CA LEU A 80 1.89 20.85 34.04
C LEU A 80 3.28 20.29 33.69
N VAL A 81 4.25 21.18 33.43
CA VAL A 81 5.62 20.80 33.02
C VAL A 81 6.65 21.45 33.96
N GLU A 82 7.63 20.65 34.34
CA GLU A 82 8.78 21.03 35.14
C GLU A 82 10.07 21.02 34.31
N ILE A 83 11.02 21.89 34.70
CA ILE A 83 12.31 22.02 34.04
C ILE A 83 13.40 21.38 34.90
N PHE A 84 14.15 20.47 34.30
CA PHE A 84 15.32 19.84 34.90
C PHE A 84 16.58 20.38 34.24
N GLN A 85 17.42 21.07 35.01
CA GLN A 85 18.77 21.39 34.57
C GLN A 85 19.69 20.20 34.89
N PRO A 86 20.51 19.74 33.93
CA PRO A 86 21.46 18.67 34.19
C PRO A 86 22.53 19.14 35.21
N ASP A 87 22.92 18.23 36.11
CA ASP A 87 24.11 18.43 36.95
C ASP A 87 25.34 18.64 36.05
N LYS A 88 26.24 19.53 36.49
CA LYS A 88 27.45 19.97 35.76
C LYS A 88 28.39 18.83 35.30
N ALA A 89 28.14 17.59 35.71
CA ALA A 89 28.93 16.40 35.39
C ALA A 89 28.43 15.61 34.16
N SER A 90 27.26 15.93 33.58
CA SER A 90 26.77 15.26 32.36
C SER A 90 27.08 16.07 31.09
N ALA A 91 27.70 15.43 30.11
CA ALA A 91 28.27 16.06 28.92
C ALA A 91 27.26 16.68 27.92
N SER A 92 25.95 16.50 28.13
CA SER A 92 24.90 17.14 27.32
C SER A 92 24.17 18.18 28.17
N GLY A 93 24.70 19.40 28.25
CA GLY A 93 24.16 20.52 29.04
C GLY A 93 22.81 21.09 28.55
N HIS A 94 21.91 20.25 28.02
CA HIS A 94 20.62 20.66 27.48
C HIS A 94 19.53 20.61 28.56
N VAL A 95 18.64 21.61 28.52
CA VAL A 95 17.46 21.70 29.39
C VAL A 95 16.50 20.55 29.08
N ARG A 96 16.06 19.85 30.12
CA ARG A 96 15.12 18.72 30.01
C ARG A 96 13.76 19.08 30.60
N PHE A 97 12.72 18.51 30.05
CA PHE A 97 11.33 18.75 30.44
C PHE A 97 10.71 17.43 30.92
N ALA A 98 9.94 17.47 32.01
CA ALA A 98 9.09 16.35 32.41
C ALA A 98 7.77 16.87 32.96
N LEU A 99 6.77 15.99 33.06
CA LEU A 99 5.49 16.34 33.64
C LEU A 99 5.59 16.48 35.16
N SER A 100 4.84 17.43 35.71
CA SER A 100 4.49 17.44 37.14
C SER A 100 3.46 16.35 37.44
N GLU A 101 3.09 16.16 38.72
CA GLU A 101 1.98 15.26 39.08
C GLU A 101 0.66 15.66 38.41
N ALA A 102 0.36 16.96 38.36
CA ALA A 102 -0.81 17.49 37.64
C ALA A 102 -0.70 17.26 36.13
N GLY A 103 0.50 17.42 35.57
CA GLY A 103 0.78 17.09 34.16
C GLY A 103 0.54 15.62 33.84
N GLN A 104 0.93 14.72 34.74
CA GLN A 104 0.72 13.28 34.58
C GLN A 104 -0.77 12.93 34.56
N GLN A 105 -1.57 13.53 35.45
CA GLN A 105 -3.02 13.34 35.47
C GLN A 105 -3.68 13.83 34.16
N GLU A 106 -3.23 14.97 33.62
CA GLU A 106 -3.74 15.48 32.34
C GLU A 106 -3.34 14.56 31.17
N ALA A 107 -2.12 14.03 31.18
CA ALA A 107 -1.67 13.07 30.18
C ALA A 107 -2.49 11.77 30.23
N ASP A 108 -2.76 11.23 31.42
CA ASP A 108 -3.59 10.03 31.60
C ASP A 108 -5.01 10.27 31.06
N ALA A 109 -5.60 11.44 31.36
CA ALA A 109 -6.91 11.84 30.81
C ALA A 109 -6.88 12.00 29.28
N ALA A 110 -5.78 12.51 28.71
CA ALA A 110 -5.59 12.63 27.28
C ALA A 110 -5.51 11.26 26.59
N PHE A 111 -4.74 10.31 27.15
CA PHE A 111 -4.64 8.93 26.65
C PHE A 111 -5.97 8.17 26.73
N VAL A 112 -6.86 8.53 27.67
CA VAL A 112 -8.21 7.96 27.73
C VAL A 112 -9.06 8.38 26.54
N LYS A 113 -8.96 9.65 26.10
CA LYS A 113 -9.73 10.18 24.97
C LYS A 113 -9.19 9.68 23.62
N ASP A 114 -7.87 9.65 23.48
CA ASP A 114 -7.19 9.22 22.27
C ASP A 114 -5.75 8.80 22.60
N ALA A 115 -5.40 7.58 22.23
CA ALA A 115 -4.08 7.01 22.50
C ALA A 115 -3.04 7.32 21.41
N TYR A 116 -3.35 8.20 20.45
CA TYR A 116 -2.39 8.54 19.40
C TYR A 116 -1.10 9.12 20.00
N LEU A 117 0.03 8.51 19.65
CA LEU A 117 1.37 8.96 20.00
C LEU A 117 2.24 8.91 18.74
N GLY A 118 2.66 10.07 18.26
CA GLY A 118 3.39 10.23 17.01
C GLY A 118 3.57 11.70 16.63
N PRO A 119 4.00 11.98 15.39
CA PRO A 119 4.09 13.34 14.86
C PRO A 119 2.78 14.10 14.94
N ALA A 120 2.85 15.43 14.98
CA ALA A 120 1.66 16.27 14.94
C ALA A 120 0.80 15.92 13.71
N PRO A 121 -0.52 15.77 13.86
CA PRO A 121 -1.39 15.52 12.71
C PRO A 121 -1.40 16.72 11.75
N VAL A 122 -1.69 16.42 10.48
CA VAL A 122 -2.01 17.43 9.48
C VAL A 122 -3.51 17.69 9.49
N SER A 123 -3.97 18.87 9.09
CA SER A 123 -5.41 19.12 9.01
C SER A 123 -6.05 18.30 7.88
N LEU A 124 -7.36 18.01 7.99
CA LEU A 124 -8.11 17.39 6.89
C LEU A 124 -8.03 18.21 5.59
N HIS A 125 -7.94 19.55 5.70
CA HIS A 125 -7.80 20.43 4.56
C HIS A 125 -6.46 20.24 3.84
N ASP A 126 -5.34 20.21 4.59
CA ASP A 126 -4.02 19.99 4.01
C ASP A 126 -3.88 18.58 3.43
N TYR A 127 -4.53 17.59 4.07
CA TYR A 127 -4.66 16.23 3.53
C TYR A 127 -5.35 16.21 2.16
N ASP A 128 -6.51 16.84 2.06
CA ASP A 128 -7.29 16.92 0.81
C ASP A 128 -6.50 17.59 -0.32
N GLN A 129 -5.86 18.72 -0.02
CA GLN A 129 -5.03 19.43 -1.00
C GLN A 129 -3.85 18.57 -1.50
N MET A 130 -3.13 17.91 -0.58
CA MET A 130 -1.99 17.08 -0.96
C MET A 130 -2.42 15.87 -1.78
N VAL A 131 -3.48 15.17 -1.37
CA VAL A 131 -4.00 14.00 -2.11
C VAL A 131 -4.44 14.42 -3.52
N SER A 132 -5.10 15.56 -3.66
CA SER A 132 -5.52 16.10 -4.96
C SER A 132 -4.33 16.44 -5.88
N GLN A 133 -3.25 17.02 -5.33
CA GLN A 133 -2.03 17.34 -6.09
C GLN A 133 -1.25 16.09 -6.55
N GLN A 134 -1.51 14.94 -5.92
CA GLN A 134 -0.82 13.67 -6.17
C GLN A 134 -1.61 12.70 -7.06
N ASP A 135 -2.72 13.18 -7.61
CA ASP A 135 -3.58 12.41 -8.49
C ASP A 135 -2.81 11.90 -9.71
N VAL A 136 -2.99 10.61 -9.99
CA VAL A 136 -2.39 9.91 -11.12
C VAL A 136 -2.85 10.48 -12.46
N ARG A 137 -4.08 11.00 -12.51
CA ARG A 137 -4.71 11.54 -13.71
C ARG A 137 -4.13 12.88 -14.18
N LEU A 138 -3.26 13.48 -13.37
CA LEU A 138 -2.58 14.74 -13.73
C LEU A 138 -1.46 14.52 -14.75
N ASN A 139 -0.93 13.30 -14.85
CA ASN A 139 0.11 12.93 -15.81
C ASN A 139 -0.35 11.68 -16.58
N ASP A 140 -0.50 11.79 -17.89
CA ASP A 140 -0.87 10.65 -18.72
C ASP A 140 0.22 9.57 -18.70
N ILE A 141 -0.17 8.33 -18.44
CA ILE A 141 0.68 7.15 -18.60
C ILE A 141 0.71 6.79 -20.08
N THR A 142 1.92 6.54 -20.59
CA THR A 142 2.15 6.16 -21.97
C THR A 142 2.31 4.65 -22.11
N ARG A 143 2.17 4.14 -23.33
CA ARG A 143 2.40 2.71 -23.63
C ARG A 143 3.76 2.20 -23.12
N PRO A 144 4.89 2.90 -23.36
CA PRO A 144 6.19 2.51 -22.81
C PRO A 144 6.21 2.34 -21.29
N ASP A 145 5.49 3.18 -20.54
CA ASP A 145 5.42 3.09 -19.09
C ASP A 145 4.73 1.79 -18.64
N VAL A 146 3.63 1.42 -19.31
CA VAL A 146 2.89 0.18 -19.03
C VAL A 146 3.69 -1.05 -19.45
N GLU A 147 4.34 -1.01 -20.62
CA GLU A 147 5.23 -2.07 -21.10
C GLU A 147 6.38 -2.33 -20.12
N HIS A 148 6.97 -1.26 -19.58
CA HIS A 148 8.00 -1.39 -18.55
C HIS A 148 7.46 -1.97 -17.25
N ALA A 149 6.31 -1.47 -16.76
CA ALA A 149 5.69 -1.92 -15.52
C ALA A 149 5.36 -3.42 -15.54
N LEU A 150 5.01 -3.93 -16.73
CA LEU A 150 4.62 -5.32 -16.95
C LEU A 150 5.73 -6.15 -17.60
N LYS A 151 6.98 -5.68 -17.68
CA LYS A 151 8.09 -6.39 -18.33
C LYS A 151 8.37 -7.79 -17.75
N GLU A 152 8.06 -7.98 -16.47
CA GLU A 152 8.22 -9.26 -15.78
C GLU A 152 6.99 -10.17 -15.88
N VAL A 153 5.88 -9.64 -16.40
CA VAL A 153 4.60 -10.34 -16.55
C VAL A 153 4.56 -11.00 -17.92
N ILE A 154 4.66 -12.33 -17.93
CA ILE A 154 4.51 -13.12 -19.14
C ILE A 154 3.07 -13.03 -19.64
N GLY A 155 2.89 -12.82 -20.95
CA GLY A 155 1.57 -12.64 -21.58
C GLY A 155 0.99 -11.22 -21.50
N ALA A 156 1.69 -10.27 -20.86
CA ALA A 156 1.19 -8.90 -20.70
C ALA A 156 1.03 -8.11 -22.00
N VAL A 157 1.71 -8.49 -23.09
CA VAL A 157 1.64 -7.82 -24.40
C VAL A 157 0.20 -7.68 -24.89
N ARG A 158 -0.63 -8.72 -24.70
CA ARG A 158 -2.05 -8.70 -25.06
C ARG A 158 -2.88 -7.78 -24.17
N MET A 159 -2.43 -7.55 -22.94
CA MET A 159 -3.16 -6.81 -21.92
C MET A 159 -2.85 -5.31 -21.94
N ILE A 160 -1.67 -4.91 -22.39
CA ILE A 160 -1.23 -3.51 -22.42
C ILE A 160 -2.24 -2.57 -23.13
N PRO A 161 -2.82 -2.92 -24.31
CA PRO A 161 -3.82 -2.07 -24.96
C PRO A 161 -5.09 -1.87 -24.14
N LEU A 162 -5.41 -2.79 -23.24
CA LEU A 162 -6.58 -2.72 -22.36
C LEU A 162 -6.25 -1.99 -21.05
N LEU A 163 -5.08 -2.28 -20.46
CA LEU A 163 -4.65 -1.75 -19.17
C LEU A 163 -4.26 -0.28 -19.25
N GLY A 164 -3.50 0.15 -20.27
CA GLY A 164 -3.04 1.53 -20.36
C GLY A 164 -4.17 2.57 -20.29
N PRO A 165 -5.20 2.48 -21.16
CA PRO A 165 -6.36 3.37 -21.10
C PRO A 165 -7.12 3.27 -19.76
N ALA A 166 -7.19 2.06 -19.19
CA ALA A 166 -7.89 1.84 -17.93
C ALA A 166 -7.23 2.60 -16.77
N ILE A 167 -5.90 2.62 -16.72
CA ILE A 167 -5.15 3.34 -15.67
C ILE A 167 -5.32 4.85 -15.83
N ASN A 168 -5.18 5.38 -17.05
CA ASN A 168 -5.37 6.83 -17.30
C ASN A 168 -6.79 7.31 -16.97
N SER A 169 -7.80 6.44 -17.12
CA SER A 169 -9.17 6.81 -16.80
C SER A 169 -9.42 7.03 -15.30
N GLY A 170 -8.60 6.45 -14.43
CA GLY A 170 -8.84 6.40 -12.97
C GLY A 170 -10.11 5.67 -12.56
N ARG A 171 -10.81 4.99 -13.49
CA ARG A 171 -12.01 4.21 -13.19
C ARG A 171 -11.65 2.86 -12.60
N ALA A 172 -12.55 2.29 -11.81
CA ALA A 172 -12.34 0.97 -11.22
C ALA A 172 -12.17 -0.13 -12.29
N LEU A 173 -11.30 -1.08 -11.98
CA LEU A 173 -10.96 -2.25 -12.79
C LEU A 173 -11.66 -3.49 -12.25
N LEU A 174 -12.26 -4.30 -13.11
CA LEU A 174 -12.67 -5.67 -12.81
C LEU A 174 -11.79 -6.62 -13.60
N LEU A 175 -10.91 -7.33 -12.90
CA LEU A 175 -10.07 -8.38 -13.44
C LEU A 175 -10.76 -9.72 -13.17
N TYR A 176 -11.10 -10.46 -14.22
CA TYR A 176 -11.81 -11.73 -14.10
C TYR A 176 -11.18 -12.81 -14.97
N GLY A 177 -11.48 -14.07 -14.68
CA GLY A 177 -10.91 -15.24 -15.35
C GLY A 177 -10.49 -16.29 -14.32
N ASP A 178 -10.04 -17.45 -14.80
CA ASP A 178 -9.77 -18.60 -13.93
C ASP A 178 -8.74 -18.30 -12.83
N ALA A 179 -8.79 -19.09 -11.75
CA ALA A 179 -7.80 -19.04 -10.69
C ALA A 179 -6.39 -19.30 -11.26
N GLY A 180 -5.39 -18.59 -10.73
CA GLY A 180 -4.00 -18.79 -11.16
C GLY A 180 -3.58 -18.08 -12.46
N THR A 181 -4.48 -17.31 -13.10
CA THR A 181 -4.19 -16.49 -14.30
C THR A 181 -3.34 -15.23 -14.03
N GLY A 182 -3.03 -14.92 -12.77
CA GLY A 182 -2.14 -13.80 -12.41
C GLY A 182 -2.83 -12.43 -12.28
N LYS A 183 -4.16 -12.38 -12.12
CA LYS A 183 -4.95 -11.14 -11.94
C LYS A 183 -4.34 -10.18 -10.91
N THR A 184 -4.18 -10.64 -9.68
CA THR A 184 -3.61 -9.89 -8.56
C THR A 184 -2.16 -9.47 -8.82
N PHE A 185 -1.38 -10.36 -9.44
CA PHE A 185 0.00 -10.05 -9.81
C PHE A 185 0.04 -8.86 -10.77
N VAL A 186 -0.78 -8.87 -11.82
CA VAL A 186 -0.85 -7.73 -12.75
C VAL A 186 -1.40 -6.48 -12.08
N ALA A 187 -2.47 -6.59 -11.29
CA ALA A 187 -3.09 -5.47 -10.56
C ALA A 187 -2.06 -4.66 -9.77
N THR A 188 -1.21 -5.35 -9.00
CA THR A 188 -0.20 -4.71 -8.16
C THR A 188 0.95 -4.08 -8.94
N ARG A 189 1.30 -4.61 -10.13
CA ARG A 189 2.39 -4.08 -10.97
C ARG A 189 1.96 -2.88 -11.82
N ILE A 190 0.67 -2.70 -12.04
CA ILE A 190 0.14 -1.53 -12.74
C ILE A 190 0.63 -0.21 -12.12
N LEU A 191 0.74 -0.13 -10.78
CA LEU A 191 1.26 1.07 -10.12
C LEU A 191 2.70 1.43 -10.52
N ASN A 192 3.51 0.43 -10.91
CA ASN A 192 4.90 0.68 -11.33
C ASN A 192 4.96 1.51 -12.62
N SER A 193 3.87 1.56 -13.41
CA SER A 193 3.79 2.40 -14.61
C SER A 193 3.79 3.90 -14.28
N LEU A 194 3.40 4.28 -13.06
CA LEU A 194 3.36 5.69 -12.64
C LEU A 194 4.74 6.24 -12.27
N ASN A 195 5.70 5.36 -11.91
CA ASN A 195 7.09 5.68 -11.55
C ASN A 195 7.27 6.95 -10.68
N THR A 196 6.37 7.16 -9.72
CA THR A 196 6.29 8.35 -8.86
C THR A 196 6.11 7.99 -7.40
N SER A 197 6.51 8.90 -6.52
CA SER A 197 6.32 8.80 -5.07
C SER A 197 5.30 9.83 -4.57
N VAL A 198 4.72 9.57 -3.40
CA VAL A 198 3.65 10.36 -2.81
C VAL A 198 3.92 10.64 -1.34
N PHE A 199 3.50 11.80 -0.85
CA PHE A 199 3.51 12.20 0.53
C PHE A 199 2.27 11.65 1.24
N VAL A 200 2.51 10.88 2.30
CA VAL A 200 1.50 10.31 3.18
C VAL A 200 1.70 10.88 4.58
N PRO A 201 0.68 11.48 5.22
CA PRO A 201 0.82 12.01 6.56
C PRO A 201 0.83 10.90 7.60
N TYR A 202 1.48 11.13 8.75
CA TYR A 202 1.39 10.18 9.85
C TYR A 202 -0.04 10.04 10.38
N ALA A 203 -0.74 11.17 10.53
CA ALA A 203 -2.12 11.24 10.95
C ALA A 203 -2.81 12.50 10.45
N VAL A 204 -4.13 12.46 10.39
CA VAL A 204 -5.01 13.56 9.98
C VAL A 204 -5.91 13.95 11.14
N TYR A 205 -5.99 15.25 11.42
CA TYR A 205 -6.93 15.80 12.38
C TYR A 205 -8.24 16.15 11.68
N ALA A 206 -9.33 15.52 12.11
CA ALA A 206 -10.65 15.72 11.54
C ALA A 206 -11.72 15.70 12.64
N ALA A 207 -12.49 16.78 12.72
CA ALA A 207 -13.66 16.90 13.59
C ALA A 207 -13.39 16.48 15.06
N GLY A 208 -12.27 16.95 15.62
CA GLY A 208 -11.88 16.64 17.00
C GLY A 208 -11.07 15.36 17.20
N ASN A 209 -10.89 14.53 16.16
CA ASN A 209 -10.23 13.23 16.25
C ASN A 209 -8.91 13.21 15.48
N ILE A 210 -7.94 12.40 15.94
CA ILE A 210 -6.67 12.16 15.25
C ILE A 210 -6.71 10.79 14.60
N ILE A 211 -6.85 10.74 13.28
CA ILE A 211 -6.94 9.51 12.50
C ILE A 211 -5.55 9.15 11.99
N LYS A 212 -5.01 8.02 12.44
CA LYS A 212 -3.71 7.50 11.98
C LYS A 212 -3.83 6.95 10.56
N VAL A 213 -3.00 7.44 9.65
CA VAL A 213 -3.00 7.04 8.22
C VAL A 213 -1.76 6.22 7.90
N PHE A 214 -0.57 6.71 8.26
CA PHE A 214 0.67 6.01 7.97
C PHE A 214 0.78 4.70 8.77
N SER A 215 1.14 3.64 8.07
CA SER A 215 1.42 2.31 8.61
C SER A 215 2.60 1.72 7.86
N GLN A 216 3.60 1.22 8.58
CA GLN A 216 4.78 0.60 7.97
C GLN A 216 4.43 -0.67 7.17
N GLN A 217 3.27 -1.29 7.45
CA GLN A 217 2.79 -2.46 6.72
C GLN A 217 2.27 -2.09 5.32
N HIS A 218 1.73 -0.88 5.13
CA HIS A 218 1.09 -0.46 3.88
C HIS A 218 1.88 0.64 3.14
N HIS A 219 2.75 1.36 3.85
CA HIS A 219 3.47 2.52 3.33
C HIS A 219 4.97 2.29 3.41
N LYS A 220 5.58 2.06 2.25
CA LYS A 220 7.03 1.91 2.12
C LYS A 220 7.66 3.28 1.86
N ARG A 221 8.57 3.69 2.75
CA ARG A 221 9.31 4.95 2.60
C ARG A 221 10.23 4.88 1.39
N VAL A 222 10.33 5.98 0.64
CA VAL A 222 11.40 6.14 -0.35
C VAL A 222 12.65 6.54 0.42
N VAL A 223 13.59 5.61 0.55
CA VAL A 223 14.92 5.90 1.09
C VAL A 223 15.72 6.56 -0.02
N SER A 224 16.14 7.80 0.16
CA SER A 224 17.09 8.40 -0.77
C SER A 224 18.48 7.83 -0.46
N GLU A 225 19.28 7.50 -1.47
CA GLU A 225 20.67 7.05 -1.28
C GLU A 225 21.54 8.12 -0.55
N ASP A 226 21.04 9.34 -0.43
CA ASP A 226 21.68 10.46 0.29
C ASP A 226 21.35 10.51 1.80
N ASP A 227 20.37 9.74 2.30
CA ASP A 227 19.94 9.77 3.71
C ASP A 227 20.97 9.15 4.67
N GLU A 228 21.83 8.24 4.21
CA GLU A 228 22.89 7.65 5.05
C GLU A 228 24.12 8.57 5.18
N VAL A 229 24.30 9.57 4.30
CA VAL A 229 25.55 10.36 4.24
C VAL A 229 25.35 11.87 4.46
N LYS A 230 24.15 12.43 4.37
CA LYS A 230 23.94 13.90 4.48
C LYS A 230 22.96 14.33 5.57
N SER A 231 23.37 14.14 6.82
CA SER A 231 22.72 14.73 8.01
C SER A 231 22.80 16.29 8.08
N LEU A 232 23.22 16.99 7.02
CA LEU A 232 23.45 18.46 7.02
C LEU A 232 23.08 19.20 5.72
N SER A 233 22.39 18.56 4.75
CA SER A 233 22.00 19.26 3.52
C SER A 233 20.63 19.94 3.66
N PHE A 234 20.59 21.27 3.56
CA PHE A 234 19.38 22.10 3.51
C PHE A 234 18.43 21.80 2.32
N LYS A 235 18.77 20.86 1.42
CA LYS A 235 18.06 20.65 0.16
C LYS A 235 16.80 19.79 0.22
N GLU A 236 16.51 19.10 1.33
CA GLU A 236 15.29 18.27 1.47
C GLU A 236 14.52 18.54 2.78
N GLN A 237 14.32 19.81 3.10
CA GLN A 237 13.43 20.23 4.19
C GLN A 237 11.99 20.38 3.69
N TYR A 238 11.27 19.27 3.65
CA TYR A 238 9.81 19.28 3.61
C TYR A 238 9.24 18.99 5.01
N ASP A 239 7.97 19.33 5.21
CA ASP A 239 7.25 19.09 6.47
C ASP A 239 7.31 17.61 6.89
N LYS A 240 7.95 17.34 8.03
CA LYS A 240 8.21 15.97 8.52
C LYS A 240 6.99 15.30 9.16
N ARG A 241 5.83 15.98 9.22
CA ARG A 241 4.53 15.35 9.48
C ARG A 241 4.08 14.47 8.31
N TRP A 242 4.71 14.65 7.14
CA TRP A 242 4.54 13.84 5.95
C TRP A 242 5.71 12.88 5.75
N VAL A 243 5.44 11.78 5.07
CA VAL A 243 6.43 10.76 4.72
C VAL A 243 6.39 10.59 3.21
N LEU A 244 7.53 10.72 2.55
CA LEU A 244 7.65 10.37 1.14
C LEU A 244 7.66 8.84 0.98
N CYS A 245 6.65 8.32 0.29
CA CYS A 245 6.40 6.89 0.13
C CYS A 245 6.34 6.49 -1.34
N GLU A 246 6.63 5.22 -1.61
CA GLU A 246 6.12 4.56 -2.81
C GLU A 246 4.58 4.65 -2.80
N ARG A 247 3.95 4.65 -3.97
CA ARG A 247 2.48 4.68 -4.04
C ARG A 247 1.90 3.50 -3.26
N PRO A 248 0.91 3.72 -2.36
CA PRO A 248 0.35 2.67 -1.53
C PRO A 248 -0.19 1.52 -2.38
N ASN A 249 0.11 0.29 -1.98
CA ASN A 249 -0.44 -0.91 -2.57
C ASN A 249 -1.10 -1.75 -1.48
N ILE A 250 -2.41 -1.60 -1.36
CA ILE A 250 -3.20 -2.28 -0.33
C ILE A 250 -4.04 -3.36 -1.01
N GLN A 251 -3.96 -4.58 -0.48
CA GLN A 251 -4.64 -5.74 -1.01
C GLN A 251 -5.39 -6.43 0.13
N VAL A 252 -6.65 -6.78 -0.13
CA VAL A 252 -7.54 -7.47 0.81
C VAL A 252 -8.34 -8.54 0.06
N GLY A 253 -8.54 -9.69 0.69
CA GLY A 253 -9.23 -10.84 0.11
C GLY A 253 -10.60 -11.12 0.72
N GLY A 254 -10.84 -12.39 1.07
CA GLY A 254 -12.09 -12.85 1.69
C GLY A 254 -12.30 -12.35 3.13
N GLU A 255 -11.24 -11.84 3.77
CA GLU A 255 -11.26 -11.28 5.13
C GLU A 255 -11.79 -9.84 5.20
N LEU A 256 -12.09 -9.22 4.06
CA LEU A 256 -12.64 -7.87 4.01
C LEU A 256 -13.98 -7.80 4.75
N THR A 257 -14.11 -6.84 5.66
CA THR A 257 -15.37 -6.50 6.33
C THR A 257 -15.77 -5.04 6.06
N MET A 258 -17.04 -4.70 6.26
CA MET A 258 -17.53 -3.32 6.05
C MET A 258 -16.88 -2.35 7.04
N ASP A 259 -16.58 -2.82 8.25
CA ASP A 259 -15.91 -2.03 9.28
C ASP A 259 -14.56 -1.52 8.78
N MET A 260 -13.77 -2.32 8.06
CA MET A 260 -12.48 -1.89 7.49
C MET A 260 -12.58 -0.69 6.53
N LEU A 261 -13.79 -0.36 6.06
CA LEU A 261 -14.08 0.78 5.18
C LEU A 261 -14.57 2.02 5.95
N GLU A 262 -14.66 1.95 7.27
CA GLU A 262 -15.00 3.06 8.15
C GLU A 262 -13.83 3.40 9.09
N VAL A 263 -13.88 4.59 9.69
CA VAL A 263 -12.89 4.98 10.70
C VAL A 263 -13.09 4.14 11.95
N ASN A 264 -12.15 3.24 12.21
CA ASN A 264 -12.28 2.29 13.32
C ASN A 264 -11.51 2.72 14.56
N HIS A 265 -12.04 2.32 15.70
CA HIS A 265 -11.42 2.40 17.01
C HIS A 265 -11.75 1.12 17.76
N SER A 266 -10.75 0.51 18.40
CA SER A 266 -11.00 -0.65 19.26
C SER A 266 -10.80 -0.25 20.72
N GLU A 267 -11.55 -0.89 21.63
CA GLU A 267 -11.39 -0.63 23.07
C GLU A 267 -9.97 -0.98 23.57
N HIS A 268 -9.32 -1.95 22.90
CA HIS A 268 -7.94 -2.36 23.17
C HIS A 268 -6.89 -1.42 22.56
N ASN A 269 -7.22 -0.72 21.47
CA ASN A 269 -6.34 0.23 20.81
C ASN A 269 -7.12 1.52 20.53
N ARG A 270 -7.06 2.46 21.49
CA ARG A 270 -7.79 3.74 21.46
C ARG A 270 -7.26 4.75 20.44
N VAL A 271 -6.67 4.25 19.36
CA VAL A 271 -6.14 5.04 18.25
C VAL A 271 -7.11 4.88 17.11
N TRP A 272 -7.61 6.00 16.60
CA TRP A 272 -8.45 6.02 15.40
C TRP A 272 -7.61 5.61 14.18
N LEU A 273 -8.04 4.57 13.48
CA LEU A 273 -7.37 4.07 12.28
C LEU A 273 -8.12 4.51 11.03
N ALA A 274 -7.37 4.99 10.03
CA ALA A 274 -7.89 5.30 8.72
C ALA A 274 -8.45 4.03 8.04
N PRO A 275 -9.58 4.14 7.31
CA PRO A 275 -10.09 3.03 6.53
C PRO A 275 -9.19 2.72 5.32
N LEU A 276 -9.37 1.54 4.72
CA LEU A 276 -8.52 1.03 3.64
C LEU A 276 -8.39 2.02 2.46
N GLN A 277 -9.50 2.63 2.04
CA GLN A 277 -9.50 3.60 0.94
C GLN A 277 -8.72 4.88 1.26
N MET A 278 -8.74 5.34 2.52
CA MET A 278 -7.99 6.51 2.95
C MET A 278 -6.48 6.21 2.99
N MET A 279 -6.10 4.99 3.42
CA MET A 279 -4.72 4.52 3.39
C MET A 279 -4.22 4.25 1.95
N ALA A 280 -5.11 3.86 1.04
CA ALA A 280 -4.77 3.57 -0.36
C ALA A 280 -4.77 4.81 -1.28
N ASN A 281 -5.11 6.00 -0.77
CA ASN A 281 -5.11 7.23 -1.56
C ASN A 281 -3.76 7.47 -2.26
N ASN A 282 -3.85 7.97 -3.49
CA ASN A 282 -2.79 8.09 -4.49
C ASN A 282 -2.08 6.78 -4.87
N GLY A 283 -2.67 5.62 -4.54
CA GLY A 283 -2.15 4.29 -4.84
C GLY A 283 -3.19 3.39 -5.48
N ILE A 284 -3.15 2.10 -5.11
CA ILE A 284 -4.12 1.09 -5.52
C ILE A 284 -4.71 0.38 -4.30
N LEU A 285 -6.02 0.11 -4.37
CA LEU A 285 -6.73 -0.80 -3.47
C LEU A 285 -7.22 -2.00 -4.29
N VAL A 286 -6.68 -3.19 -4.00
CA VAL A 286 -7.04 -4.44 -4.66
C VAL A 286 -7.95 -5.25 -3.75
N ILE A 287 -9.15 -5.56 -4.25
CA ILE A 287 -10.10 -6.48 -3.61
C ILE A 287 -10.04 -7.81 -4.36
N ASP A 288 -9.36 -8.80 -3.78
CA ASP A 288 -9.25 -10.13 -4.33
C ASP A 288 -10.42 -11.03 -3.95
N ASP A 289 -10.63 -12.06 -4.77
CA ASP A 289 -11.68 -13.06 -4.59
C ASP A 289 -13.06 -12.43 -4.37
N LEU A 290 -13.39 -11.39 -5.15
CA LEU A 290 -14.68 -10.73 -5.08
C LEU A 290 -15.81 -11.75 -5.29
N GLY A 291 -16.73 -11.81 -4.32
CA GLY A 291 -17.79 -12.82 -4.23
C GLY A 291 -17.55 -13.88 -3.14
N ARG A 292 -16.39 -13.88 -2.48
CA ARG A 292 -16.06 -14.81 -1.39
C ARG A 292 -15.99 -14.14 -0.01
N GLN A 293 -16.39 -12.88 0.08
CA GLN A 293 -16.43 -12.12 1.33
C GLN A 293 -17.66 -12.50 2.18
N PRO A 294 -17.63 -12.25 3.50
CA PRO A 294 -18.77 -12.51 4.38
C PRO A 294 -20.00 -11.65 4.07
N MET A 295 -19.80 -10.46 3.47
CA MET A 295 -20.89 -9.59 3.04
C MET A 295 -21.25 -9.79 1.56
N PRO A 296 -22.50 -9.51 1.15
CA PRO A 296 -22.87 -9.48 -0.26
C PRO A 296 -22.06 -8.46 -1.06
N VAL A 297 -21.65 -8.81 -2.28
CA VAL A 297 -20.90 -7.92 -3.18
C VAL A 297 -21.66 -6.61 -3.47
N ALA A 298 -22.98 -6.70 -3.60
CA ALA A 298 -23.83 -5.52 -3.79
C ALA A 298 -23.67 -4.49 -2.65
N THR A 299 -23.49 -4.94 -1.40
CA THR A 299 -23.27 -4.06 -0.25
C THR A 299 -21.95 -3.30 -0.39
N LEU A 300 -20.87 -3.99 -0.76
CA LEU A 300 -19.56 -3.38 -0.99
C LEU A 300 -19.61 -2.35 -2.13
N LEU A 301 -20.20 -2.73 -3.26
CA LEU A 301 -20.31 -1.84 -4.42
C LEU A 301 -21.21 -0.63 -4.13
N ASN A 302 -22.31 -0.81 -3.40
CA ASN A 302 -23.20 0.29 -3.00
C ASN A 302 -22.48 1.35 -2.17
N ARG A 303 -21.61 0.92 -1.25
CA ARG A 303 -20.79 1.83 -0.43
C ARG A 303 -19.90 2.73 -1.27
N TRP A 304 -19.40 2.23 -2.40
CA TRP A 304 -18.47 2.96 -3.26
C TRP A 304 -19.09 3.57 -4.52
N ILE A 305 -20.42 3.56 -4.70
CA ILE A 305 -21.06 4.25 -5.84
C ILE A 305 -20.66 5.72 -5.87
N VAL A 306 -20.90 6.44 -4.77
CA VAL A 306 -20.63 7.88 -4.67
C VAL A 306 -19.12 8.15 -4.71
N PRO A 307 -18.26 7.44 -3.94
CA PRO A 307 -16.81 7.62 -4.01
C PRO A 307 -16.20 7.39 -5.38
N MET A 308 -16.64 6.38 -6.13
CA MET A 308 -16.14 6.12 -7.48
C MET A 308 -16.59 7.14 -8.53
N GLU A 309 -17.74 7.80 -8.32
CA GLU A 309 -18.31 8.77 -9.25
C GLU A 309 -17.78 10.19 -8.99
N TYR A 310 -17.67 10.58 -7.73
CA TYR A 310 -17.34 11.95 -7.33
C TYR A 310 -15.96 12.12 -6.69
N PHE A 311 -15.19 11.04 -6.53
CA PHE A 311 -13.82 11.05 -6.00
C PHE A 311 -13.69 11.61 -4.58
N PHE A 312 -14.75 11.51 -3.78
CA PHE A 312 -14.72 11.76 -2.34
C PHE A 312 -15.50 10.69 -1.59
N ASP A 313 -15.10 10.40 -0.36
CA ASP A 313 -15.81 9.49 0.52
C ASP A 313 -16.31 10.18 1.79
N HIS A 314 -17.55 9.87 2.16
CA HIS A 314 -18.13 10.30 3.43
C HIS A 314 -17.90 9.22 4.47
N LEU A 315 -17.17 9.56 5.52
CA LEU A 315 -16.88 8.66 6.63
C LEU A 315 -17.67 9.11 7.85
N SER A 316 -18.27 8.15 8.53
CA SER A 316 -18.89 8.41 9.83
C SER A 316 -17.85 8.21 10.93
N LEU A 317 -17.75 9.19 11.82
CA LEU A 317 -16.95 9.09 13.04
C LEU A 317 -17.85 8.59 14.17
N PRO A 318 -17.36 7.82 15.14
CA PRO A 318 -18.21 7.30 16.22
C PRO A 318 -18.78 8.35 17.17
N ASN A 319 -18.28 9.59 17.12
CA ASN A 319 -18.92 10.72 17.79
C ASN A 319 -20.18 11.23 17.05
N GLY A 320 -20.62 10.53 15.99
CA GLY A 320 -21.80 10.86 15.18
C GLY A 320 -21.54 11.92 14.11
N GLN A 321 -20.33 12.47 14.03
CA GLN A 321 -19.98 13.46 13.01
C GLN A 321 -19.62 12.76 11.70
N GLN A 322 -19.77 13.49 10.60
CA GLN A 322 -19.36 13.03 9.28
C GLN A 322 -18.23 13.89 8.77
N ILE A 323 -17.26 13.24 8.15
CA ILE A 323 -16.16 13.91 7.44
C ILE A 323 -16.17 13.49 5.99
N THR A 324 -15.67 14.37 5.12
CA THR A 324 -15.47 14.06 3.71
C THR A 324 -13.97 13.99 3.46
N ILE A 325 -13.52 12.89 2.88
CA ILE A 325 -12.12 12.68 2.50
C ILE A 325 -12.01 12.53 0.98
N PRO A 326 -10.85 12.84 0.38
CA PRO A 326 -10.61 12.48 -1.00
C PRO A 326 -10.65 10.96 -1.21
N PHE A 327 -11.13 10.53 -2.37
CA PHE A 327 -11.12 9.15 -2.86
C PHE A 327 -10.38 9.12 -4.20
N ILE A 328 -9.05 9.27 -4.13
CA ILE A 328 -8.16 9.43 -5.28
C ILE A 328 -7.25 8.21 -5.33
N LEU A 329 -7.79 7.07 -5.72
CA LEU A 329 -7.07 5.79 -5.78
C LEU A 329 -7.53 4.97 -6.98
N THR A 330 -6.68 4.07 -7.44
CA THR A 330 -7.08 3.05 -8.42
C THR A 330 -7.74 1.89 -7.67
N LEU A 331 -9.02 1.65 -7.93
CA LEU A 331 -9.73 0.52 -7.34
C LEU A 331 -9.70 -0.67 -8.30
N ALA A 332 -9.22 -1.83 -7.85
CA ALA A 332 -9.15 -3.03 -8.66
C ALA A 332 -9.85 -4.20 -7.95
N PHE A 333 -10.82 -4.80 -8.61
CA PHE A 333 -11.50 -6.01 -8.16
C PHE A 333 -10.96 -7.20 -8.94
N SER A 334 -10.68 -8.30 -8.26
CA SER A 334 -10.23 -9.55 -8.86
C SER A 334 -11.20 -10.66 -8.48
N THR A 335 -11.61 -11.49 -9.44
CA THR A 335 -12.55 -12.57 -9.20
C THR A 335 -12.29 -13.77 -10.11
N ASN A 336 -12.61 -14.96 -9.61
CA ASN A 336 -12.63 -16.20 -10.38
C ASN A 336 -14.03 -16.55 -10.89
N LEU A 337 -15.04 -15.74 -10.53
CA LEU A 337 -16.41 -15.93 -10.96
C LEU A 337 -16.67 -15.16 -12.25
N ASP A 338 -17.65 -15.62 -13.02
CA ASP A 338 -18.12 -14.87 -14.18
C ASP A 338 -18.80 -13.56 -13.73
N PRO A 339 -18.50 -12.39 -14.34
CA PRO A 339 -19.04 -11.11 -13.89
C PRO A 339 -20.58 -11.07 -13.76
N GLU A 340 -21.30 -11.77 -14.64
CA GLU A 340 -22.77 -11.83 -14.61
C GLU A 340 -23.31 -12.57 -13.37
N GLY A 341 -22.51 -13.47 -12.78
CA GLY A 341 -22.85 -14.18 -11.56
C GLY A 341 -22.56 -13.40 -10.27
N ILE A 342 -21.83 -12.29 -10.35
CA ILE A 342 -21.36 -11.52 -9.17
C ILE A 342 -22.30 -10.36 -8.85
N ALA A 343 -22.76 -9.64 -9.88
CA ALA A 343 -23.56 -8.43 -9.71
C ALA A 343 -24.45 -8.19 -10.94
N ASP A 344 -25.52 -7.41 -10.74
CA ASP A 344 -26.42 -7.07 -11.85
C ASP A 344 -25.74 -6.17 -12.92
N PRO A 345 -26.31 -6.08 -14.13
CA PRO A 345 -25.76 -5.26 -15.21
C PRO A 345 -25.67 -3.75 -14.88
N ALA A 346 -26.51 -3.22 -14.00
CA ALA A 346 -26.46 -1.82 -13.60
C ALA A 346 -25.23 -1.55 -12.72
N PHE A 347 -24.88 -2.47 -11.82
CA PHE A 347 -23.64 -2.42 -11.04
C PHE A 347 -22.41 -2.61 -11.90
N LEU A 348 -22.41 -3.62 -12.77
CA LEU A 348 -21.29 -3.87 -13.67
C LEU A 348 -21.00 -2.65 -14.57
N ARG A 349 -21.99 -1.83 -14.93
CA ARG A 349 -21.76 -0.58 -15.69
C ARG A 349 -20.88 0.44 -14.96
N ARG A 350 -20.91 0.44 -13.62
CA ARG A 350 -20.10 1.35 -12.79
C ARG A 350 -18.64 0.89 -12.70
N LEU A 351 -18.40 -0.42 -12.77
CA LEU A 351 -17.07 -1.01 -12.92
C LEU A 351 -16.55 -0.73 -14.34
N GLY A 352 -15.77 0.34 -14.47
CA GLY A 352 -15.44 0.98 -15.74
C GLY A 352 -14.81 0.05 -16.77
N TYR A 353 -13.73 -0.65 -16.39
CA TYR A 353 -13.00 -1.55 -17.27
C TYR A 353 -13.12 -2.99 -16.79
N LYS A 354 -13.46 -3.91 -17.69
CA LYS A 354 -13.53 -5.35 -17.42
C LYS A 354 -12.49 -6.05 -18.27
N ILE A 355 -11.51 -6.68 -17.63
CA ILE A 355 -10.36 -7.27 -18.30
C ILE A 355 -10.37 -8.76 -18.02
N HIS A 356 -10.57 -9.55 -19.07
CA HIS A 356 -10.55 -11.00 -18.99
C HIS A 356 -9.11 -11.52 -19.08
N PHE A 357 -8.71 -12.26 -18.07
CA PHE A 357 -7.43 -12.96 -18.03
C PHE A 357 -7.63 -14.38 -18.54
N HIS A 358 -6.89 -14.70 -19.59
CA HIS A 358 -6.91 -16.01 -20.21
C HIS A 358 -5.65 -16.79 -19.78
N PRO A 359 -5.66 -18.13 -19.88
CA PRO A 359 -4.43 -18.91 -19.85
C PRO A 359 -3.37 -18.37 -20.82
N LEU A 360 -2.10 -18.65 -20.54
CA LEU A 360 -0.99 -18.28 -21.42
C LEU A 360 -1.08 -19.02 -22.76
N LEU A 361 -0.45 -18.47 -23.78
CA LEU A 361 -0.15 -19.23 -24.99
C LEU A 361 0.97 -20.23 -24.69
N GLN A 362 1.07 -21.30 -25.50
CA GLN A 362 2.07 -22.34 -25.30
C GLN A 362 3.51 -21.79 -25.27
N ASP A 363 3.85 -20.88 -26.19
CA ASP A 363 5.19 -20.26 -26.25
C ASP A 363 5.49 -19.41 -25.01
N GLU A 364 4.50 -18.65 -24.53
CA GLU A 364 4.60 -17.87 -23.30
C GLU A 364 4.78 -18.77 -22.08
N TYR A 365 4.06 -19.88 -22.04
CA TYR A 365 4.16 -20.88 -20.99
C TYR A 365 5.53 -21.56 -20.97
N HIS A 366 6.09 -21.87 -22.14
CA HIS A 366 7.46 -22.39 -22.27
C HIS A 366 8.49 -21.43 -21.66
N THR A 367 8.45 -20.14 -22.06
CA THR A 367 9.33 -19.11 -21.49
C THR A 367 9.20 -18.99 -19.97
N LEU A 368 7.97 -19.13 -19.43
CA LEU A 368 7.76 -19.11 -18.00
C LEU A 368 8.41 -20.31 -17.29
N TRP A 369 8.32 -21.49 -17.87
CA TRP A 369 8.95 -22.71 -17.35
C TRP A 369 10.47 -22.63 -17.35
N GLU A 370 11.08 -22.15 -18.43
CA GLU A 370 12.52 -21.92 -18.50
C GLU A 370 12.98 -20.94 -17.42
N LYS A 371 12.28 -19.81 -17.28
CA LYS A 371 12.58 -18.80 -16.26
C LYS A 371 12.45 -19.38 -14.84
N THR A 372 11.38 -20.13 -14.58
CA THR A 372 11.09 -20.68 -13.24
C THR A 372 12.08 -21.76 -12.83
N THR A 373 12.48 -22.63 -13.76
CA THR A 373 13.47 -23.68 -13.50
C THR A 373 14.87 -23.10 -13.27
N HIS A 374 15.28 -22.11 -14.08
CA HIS A 374 16.53 -21.38 -13.85
C HIS A 374 16.59 -20.68 -12.49
N HIS A 375 15.51 -20.02 -12.05
CA HIS A 375 15.45 -19.39 -10.73
C HIS A 375 15.60 -20.37 -9.56
N ARG A 376 15.32 -21.66 -9.78
CA ARG A 376 15.48 -22.72 -8.77
C ARG A 376 16.72 -23.60 -9.02
N SER A 377 17.63 -23.19 -9.89
CA SER A 377 18.84 -23.94 -10.25
C SER A 377 18.56 -25.36 -10.78
N LEU A 378 17.41 -25.56 -11.42
CA LEU A 378 17.03 -26.82 -12.08
C LEU A 378 17.12 -26.67 -13.60
N ARG A 379 17.26 -27.80 -14.30
CA ARG A 379 17.17 -27.85 -15.76
C ARG A 379 15.98 -28.69 -16.19
N LEU A 380 15.32 -28.34 -17.29
CA LEU A 380 14.36 -29.24 -17.94
C LEU A 380 15.13 -30.30 -18.72
N GLY A 381 14.77 -31.56 -18.53
CA GLY A 381 15.28 -32.67 -19.33
C GLY A 381 14.77 -32.61 -20.78
N GLU A 382 15.45 -33.34 -21.67
CA GLU A 382 14.97 -33.53 -23.04
C GLU A 382 13.56 -34.17 -23.01
N THR A 383 12.64 -33.71 -23.86
CA THR A 383 11.22 -34.18 -23.93
C THR A 383 10.33 -33.93 -22.71
N SER A 384 10.87 -33.39 -21.61
CA SER A 384 10.10 -33.06 -20.40
C SER A 384 8.98 -32.06 -20.69
N PHE A 385 9.25 -31.02 -21.47
CA PHE A 385 8.23 -30.04 -21.84
C PHE A 385 7.14 -30.62 -22.75
N GLU A 386 7.49 -31.50 -23.69
CA GLU A 386 6.50 -32.19 -24.54
C GLU A 386 5.56 -33.07 -23.71
N THR A 387 6.11 -33.75 -22.70
CA THR A 387 5.34 -34.56 -21.75
C THR A 387 4.38 -33.68 -20.95
N LEU A 388 4.84 -32.52 -20.49
CA LEU A 388 4.00 -31.54 -19.81
C LEU A 388 2.84 -31.05 -20.70
N ILE A 389 3.10 -30.73 -21.96
CA ILE A 389 2.04 -30.31 -22.90
C ILE A 389 1.01 -31.43 -23.12
N LYS A 390 1.45 -32.69 -23.21
CA LYS A 390 0.54 -33.85 -23.29
C LYS A 390 -0.35 -33.97 -22.06
N LEU A 391 0.18 -33.71 -20.86
CA LEU A 391 -0.59 -33.73 -19.61
C LEU A 391 -1.67 -32.63 -19.61
N HIS A 392 -1.32 -31.40 -19.98
CA HIS A 392 -2.29 -30.31 -20.15
C HIS A 392 -3.43 -30.68 -21.12
N GLN A 393 -3.10 -31.28 -22.26
CA GLN A 393 -4.08 -31.72 -23.25
C GLN A 393 -4.97 -32.87 -22.73
N THR A 394 -4.36 -33.86 -22.10
CA THR A 394 -5.05 -35.06 -21.57
C THR A 394 -6.05 -34.68 -20.48
N HIS A 395 -5.66 -33.78 -19.58
CA HIS A 395 -6.50 -33.36 -18.45
C HIS A 395 -7.31 -32.08 -18.73
N GLN A 396 -7.22 -31.51 -19.93
CA GLN A 396 -7.91 -30.27 -20.33
C GLN A 396 -7.63 -29.08 -19.39
N VAL A 397 -6.39 -28.98 -18.89
CA VAL A 397 -5.97 -27.91 -17.98
C VAL A 397 -5.31 -26.80 -18.80
N GLY A 398 -5.76 -25.55 -18.60
CA GLY A 398 -5.15 -24.38 -19.25
C GLY A 398 -3.70 -24.13 -18.82
N PHE A 399 -2.95 -23.39 -19.63
CA PHE A 399 -1.58 -22.97 -19.33
C PHE A 399 -1.54 -21.83 -18.30
N TYR A 400 -1.89 -22.13 -17.04
CA TYR A 400 -1.97 -21.12 -15.99
C TYR A 400 -0.59 -20.72 -15.46
N PRO A 401 -0.28 -19.41 -15.33
CA PRO A 401 0.98 -18.89 -14.80
C PRO A 401 1.36 -19.38 -13.39
N CYS A 402 0.41 -19.82 -12.56
CA CYS A 402 0.73 -20.35 -11.23
C CYS A 402 1.40 -21.74 -11.28
N LEU A 403 1.02 -22.58 -12.25
CA LEU A 403 1.41 -23.99 -12.30
C LEU A 403 2.92 -24.22 -12.37
N PRO A 404 3.73 -23.48 -13.17
CA PRO A 404 5.16 -23.71 -13.24
C PRO A 404 5.84 -23.54 -11.87
N LYS A 405 5.45 -22.54 -11.08
CA LYS A 405 6.03 -22.32 -9.75
C LYS A 405 5.79 -23.50 -8.83
N ASP A 406 4.58 -24.04 -8.86
CA ASP A 406 4.14 -25.13 -7.98
C ASP A 406 4.75 -26.46 -8.43
N LEU A 407 4.61 -26.80 -9.73
CA LEU A 407 5.13 -28.03 -10.30
C LEU A 407 6.65 -28.11 -10.23
N VAL A 408 7.38 -27.03 -10.55
CA VAL A 408 8.85 -27.00 -10.35
C VAL A 408 9.21 -27.15 -8.87
N GLY A 409 8.37 -26.63 -7.97
CA GLY A 409 8.55 -26.83 -6.53
C GLY A 409 8.45 -28.29 -6.13
N ILE A 410 7.39 -28.97 -6.54
CA ILE A 410 7.20 -30.40 -6.27
C ILE A 410 8.30 -31.22 -6.94
N SER A 411 8.65 -30.93 -8.19
CA SER A 411 9.75 -31.61 -8.89
C SER A 411 11.08 -31.47 -8.15
N ARG A 412 11.38 -30.28 -7.60
CA ARG A 412 12.58 -30.08 -6.77
C ARG A 412 12.55 -30.97 -5.54
N ASP A 413 11.42 -31.02 -4.86
CA ASP A 413 11.29 -31.76 -3.60
C ASP A 413 11.45 -33.28 -3.85
N ILE A 414 10.93 -33.79 -4.98
CA ILE A 414 11.19 -35.17 -5.46
C ILE A 414 12.69 -35.39 -5.73
N ILE A 415 13.33 -34.50 -6.51
CA ILE A 415 14.76 -34.63 -6.86
C ILE A 415 15.64 -34.67 -5.62
N VAL A 416 15.37 -33.81 -4.64
CA VAL A 416 16.14 -33.74 -3.38
C VAL A 416 15.94 -35.01 -2.56
N PHE A 417 14.71 -35.52 -2.47
CA PHE A 417 14.41 -36.73 -1.72
C PHE A 417 15.06 -37.98 -2.33
N GLU A 418 15.03 -38.11 -3.65
CA GLU A 418 15.59 -39.24 -4.39
C GLU A 418 17.13 -39.12 -4.61
N GLU A 419 17.76 -38.06 -4.07
CA GLU A 419 19.18 -37.73 -4.29
C GLU A 419 19.57 -37.71 -5.79
N ALA A 420 18.64 -37.29 -6.64
CA ALA A 420 18.78 -37.32 -8.09
C ALA A 420 19.52 -36.07 -8.64
N PRO A 421 20.04 -36.11 -9.89
CA PRO A 421 20.57 -34.92 -10.54
C PRO A 421 19.52 -33.79 -10.63
N PRO A 422 19.92 -32.50 -10.64
CA PRO A 422 19.02 -31.34 -10.68
C PRO A 422 18.36 -31.11 -12.06
N VAL A 423 17.73 -32.16 -12.58
CA VAL A 423 17.09 -32.21 -13.89
C VAL A 423 15.67 -32.73 -13.71
N ILE A 424 14.70 -31.95 -14.20
CA ILE A 424 13.28 -32.33 -14.22
C ILE A 424 13.05 -33.22 -15.45
N THR A 425 13.00 -34.53 -15.24
CA THR A 425 12.74 -35.53 -16.29
C THR A 425 11.23 -35.72 -16.54
N PRO A 426 10.82 -36.38 -17.65
CA PRO A 426 9.41 -36.70 -17.91
C PRO A 426 8.72 -37.46 -16.76
N GLU A 427 9.44 -38.38 -16.10
CA GLU A 427 8.94 -39.16 -14.97
C GLU A 427 8.66 -38.27 -13.76
N ILE A 428 9.57 -37.35 -13.46
CA ILE A 428 9.42 -36.38 -12.36
C ILE A 428 8.25 -35.43 -12.63
N ILE A 429 8.04 -35.01 -13.88
CA ILE A 429 6.87 -34.19 -14.25
C ILE A 429 5.57 -34.97 -14.03
N GLY A 430 5.52 -36.23 -14.46
CA GLY A 430 4.35 -37.08 -14.26
C GLY A 430 4.01 -37.25 -12.78
N GLN A 431 5.02 -37.50 -11.93
CA GLN A 431 4.85 -37.58 -10.48
C GLN A 431 4.41 -36.25 -9.89
N ALA A 432 5.06 -35.15 -10.24
CA ALA A 432 4.69 -33.82 -9.74
C ALA A 432 3.26 -33.43 -10.14
N TRP A 433 2.84 -33.79 -11.35
CA TRP A 433 1.48 -33.57 -11.83
C TRP A 433 0.46 -34.37 -11.01
N ALA A 434 0.70 -35.67 -10.81
CA ALA A 434 -0.19 -36.54 -10.02
C ALA A 434 -0.28 -36.13 -8.54
N VAL A 435 0.80 -35.56 -7.98
CA VAL A 435 0.78 -35.03 -6.61
C VAL A 435 0.01 -33.70 -6.53
N TYR A 436 0.15 -32.84 -7.54
CA TYR A 436 -0.50 -31.52 -7.54
C TYR A 436 -1.99 -31.60 -7.83
N PHE A 437 -2.37 -32.38 -8.85
CA PHE A 437 -3.76 -32.63 -9.21
C PHE A 437 -4.19 -33.95 -8.58
N THR A 438 -5.13 -33.89 -7.63
CA THR A 438 -5.78 -35.09 -7.05
C THR A 438 -6.26 -36.03 -8.15
N ASP A 439 -6.35 -37.34 -7.90
CA ASP A 439 -6.67 -38.40 -8.89
C ASP A 439 -7.88 -38.13 -9.82
N ASP A 440 -8.81 -37.25 -9.42
CA ASP A 440 -9.94 -36.79 -10.24
C ASP A 440 -9.61 -35.63 -11.22
N GLY A 441 -8.34 -35.23 -11.38
CA GLY A 441 -7.87 -34.25 -12.37
C GLY A 441 -8.32 -32.80 -12.16
N ASN A 442 -9.16 -32.53 -11.15
CA ASN A 442 -9.69 -31.21 -10.83
C ASN A 442 -9.22 -30.77 -9.45
N GLY A 443 -8.07 -30.12 -9.40
CA GLY A 443 -7.70 -29.25 -8.28
C GLY A 443 -8.68 -28.08 -8.18
N GLY A 444 -9.85 -28.29 -7.56
CA GLY A 444 -10.68 -27.24 -6.97
C GLY A 444 -11.65 -26.43 -7.84
N SER A 445 -11.97 -26.78 -9.09
CA SER A 445 -12.88 -25.97 -9.93
C SER A 445 -14.34 -26.45 -10.04
N LYS A 446 -14.77 -27.46 -9.26
CA LYS A 446 -16.19 -27.86 -9.17
C LYS A 446 -16.59 -28.11 -7.72
N ARG A 447 -16.83 -27.05 -6.96
CA ARG A 447 -17.75 -27.06 -5.81
C ARG A 447 -18.45 -25.71 -5.73
#